data_AF-A0A519H7T3-F1
#
_entry.id   AF-A0A519H7T3-F1
#
_cell.length_a   1.000
_cell.length_b   1.000
_cell.length_c   1.000
_cell.angle_alpha   90.00
_cell.angle_beta   90.00
_cell.angle_gamma   90.00
#
_symmetry.space_group_name_H-M   'P 1'
#
loop_
_entity.id
_entity.type
_entity.pdbx_description
1 polymer ?
#
loop_
_entity_poly.entity_id
_entity_poly.type
_entity_poly.pdbx_seq_one_letter_code
_entity_poly.pdbx_strand_id
1 'polypeptide(L)'
;MSAVRIARVDPGALDVAIHLAAVEDAAMGAVATFIGTVRDHDPEATSSVVALEYSAHPDAERALRHIVDAAVGEREALVAVSHRVGRLSVGEPAVVIAVATPHRAEAFDICR
;
A
#
# COMPACT_ATOMS: atom_id res chain seq x y z
N MET A 1 -13.99 -13.91 1.80
CA MET A 1 -13.17 -14.19 0.60
C MET A 1 -12.42 -12.91 0.26
N SER A 2 -11.10 -12.90 0.48
CA SER A 2 -10.22 -11.79 0.05
C SER A 2 -10.15 -11.80 -1.47
N ALA A 3 -10.38 -10.65 -2.10
CA ALA A 3 -9.99 -10.46 -3.50
C ALA A 3 -8.89 -9.41 -3.54
N VAL A 4 -7.64 -9.88 -3.59
CA VAL A 4 -6.48 -9.03 -3.89
C VAL A 4 -6.64 -8.51 -5.32
N ARG A 5 -6.92 -7.21 -5.45
CA ARG A 5 -7.14 -6.53 -6.73
C ARG A 5 -5.83 -6.04 -7.33
N ILE A 6 -4.95 -5.53 -6.47
CA ILE A 6 -3.58 -5.14 -6.79
C ILE A 6 -2.70 -5.61 -5.64
N ALA A 7 -1.60 -6.27 -5.97
CA ALA A 7 -0.47 -6.43 -5.06
C ALA A 7 0.75 -6.41 -5.95
N ARG A 8 1.62 -5.42 -5.92
CA ARG A 8 2.79 -5.35 -6.82
C ARG A 8 3.95 -4.54 -6.25
N VAL A 9 5.13 -4.76 -6.81
CA VAL A 9 6.32 -3.96 -6.57
C VAL A 9 6.79 -3.39 -7.91
N ASP A 10 6.73 -2.07 -8.08
CA ASP A 10 6.86 -1.40 -9.38
C ASP A 10 7.87 -0.24 -9.32
N PRO A 11 8.71 0.00 -10.33
CA PRO A 11 9.58 1.19 -10.36
C PRO A 11 8.83 2.50 -10.68
N GLY A 12 7.64 2.41 -11.27
CA GLY A 12 6.81 3.53 -11.68
C GLY A 12 6.17 4.30 -10.52
N ALA A 13 5.76 5.53 -10.80
CA ALA A 13 5.04 6.35 -9.83
C ALA A 13 3.72 5.68 -9.43
N LEU A 14 3.40 5.73 -8.14
CA LEU A 14 2.16 5.18 -7.61
C LEU A 14 1.05 6.23 -7.67
N ASP A 15 -0.10 5.83 -8.22
CA ASP A 15 -1.31 6.66 -8.27
C ASP A 15 -2.34 6.12 -7.27
N VAL A 16 -2.71 6.96 -6.29
CA VAL A 16 -3.70 6.62 -5.27
C VAL A 16 -5.09 6.38 -5.88
N ALA A 17 -5.47 7.14 -6.92
CA ALA A 17 -6.77 7.00 -7.55
C ALA A 17 -6.93 5.62 -8.22
N ILE A 18 -5.86 5.07 -8.81
CA ILE A 18 -5.87 3.71 -9.37
C ILE A 18 -6.13 2.66 -8.27
N HIS A 19 -5.58 2.84 -7.07
CA HIS A 19 -5.78 1.90 -5.96
C HIS A 19 -7.17 2.00 -5.37
N LEU A 20 -7.70 3.22 -5.23
CA LEU A 20 -9.08 3.46 -4.79
C LEU A 20 -10.07 2.83 -5.76
N ALA A 21 -9.94 3.11 -7.06
CA ALA A 21 -10.81 2.55 -8.09
C ALA A 21 -10.76 1.02 -8.14
N ALA A 22 -9.60 0.42 -7.87
CA ALA A 22 -9.46 -1.04 -7.89
C ALA A 22 -10.26 -1.76 -6.79
N VAL A 23 -10.60 -1.07 -5.69
CA VAL A 23 -11.34 -1.64 -4.55
C VAL A 23 -12.77 -1.14 -4.44
N GLU A 24 -13.26 -0.37 -5.43
CA GLU A 24 -14.66 0.04 -5.50
C GLU A 24 -15.58 -1.16 -5.73
N ASP A 25 -16.58 -1.30 -4.86
CA ASP A 25 -17.62 -2.32 -4.98
C ASP A 25 -18.85 -1.89 -4.16
N ALA A 26 -20.06 -2.15 -4.68
CA ALA A 26 -21.32 -1.77 -4.04
C ALA A 26 -21.56 -2.47 -2.69
N ALA A 27 -20.89 -3.59 -2.43
CA ALA A 27 -20.94 -4.29 -1.15
C ALA A 27 -20.01 -3.67 -0.07
N MET A 28 -19.07 -2.81 -0.47
CA MET A 28 -18.08 -2.22 0.44
C MET A 28 -18.54 -0.85 0.94
N GLY A 29 -18.86 -0.77 2.23
CA GLY A 29 -19.34 0.47 2.87
C GLY A 29 -18.23 1.38 3.38
N ALA A 30 -16.97 0.94 3.38
CA ALA A 30 -15.85 1.73 3.85
C ALA A 30 -14.57 1.42 3.06
N VAL A 31 -13.78 2.47 2.82
CA VAL A 31 -12.41 2.36 2.30
C VAL A 31 -11.46 3.07 3.26
N ALA A 32 -10.41 2.37 3.68
CA ALA A 32 -9.27 2.95 4.37
C ALA A 32 -8.06 2.94 3.44
N THR A 33 -7.23 3.99 3.52
CA THR A 33 -6.05 4.12 2.68
C THR A 33 -4.85 4.53 3.52
N PHE A 34 -3.71 3.92 3.24
CA PHE A 34 -2.41 4.30 3.78
C PHE A 34 -1.47 4.69 2.63
N ILE A 35 -0.82 5.84 2.77
CA ILE A 35 0.15 6.35 1.80
C ILE A 35 1.43 6.68 2.57
N GLY A 36 2.46 5.86 2.38
CA GLY A 36 3.79 6.15 2.90
C GLY A 36 4.54 7.03 1.92
N THR A 37 4.91 8.24 2.34
CA THR A 37 5.66 9.19 1.51
C THR A 37 7.08 9.41 2.06
N VAL A 38 8.01 9.72 1.15
CA VAL A 38 9.38 10.07 1.55
C VAL A 38 9.37 11.41 2.31
N ARG A 39 9.87 11.41 3.54
CA ARG A 39 10.03 12.62 4.36
C ARG A 39 11.37 13.30 4.05
N ASP A 40 11.46 14.60 4.33
CA ASP A 40 12.67 15.42 4.17
C ASP A 40 13.65 15.33 5.35
N HIS A 41 13.31 14.56 6.38
CA HIS A 41 14.12 14.37 7.57
C HIS A 41 14.08 12.92 8.04
N ASP A 42 15.21 12.48 8.57
CA ASP A 42 15.38 11.21 9.27
C ASP A 42 16.13 11.48 10.58
N PRO A 43 15.62 11.05 11.75
CA PRO A 43 16.30 11.23 13.03
C PRO A 43 17.74 10.70 13.08
N GLU A 44 18.07 9.74 12.22
CA GLU A 44 19.40 9.12 12.14
C GLU A 44 20.29 9.79 11.09
N ALA A 45 19.75 10.65 10.22
CA ALA A 45 20.52 11.34 9.20
C ALA A 45 21.19 12.60 9.76
N THR A 46 22.44 12.83 9.35
CA THR A 46 23.22 14.03 9.70
C THR A 46 22.86 15.27 8.87
N SER A 47 22.03 15.10 7.83
CA SER A 47 21.61 16.16 6.91
C SER A 47 20.20 15.88 6.37
N SER A 48 19.58 16.87 5.73
CA SER A 48 18.25 16.73 5.13
C SER A 48 18.19 15.62 4.08
N VAL A 49 17.13 14.83 4.11
CA VAL A 49 16.86 13.80 3.12
C VAL A 49 16.35 14.47 1.85
N VAL A 50 16.94 14.11 0.70
CA VAL A 50 16.50 14.60 -0.62
C VAL A 50 15.83 13.50 -1.45
N ALA A 51 16.14 12.24 -1.15
CA ALA A 51 15.57 11.06 -1.79
C ALA A 51 15.88 9.80 -0.97
N LEU A 52 15.12 8.74 -1.22
CA LEU A 52 15.42 7.37 -0.79
C LEU A 52 15.57 6.46 -2.01
N GLU A 53 16.41 5.43 -1.90
CA GLU A 53 16.60 4.39 -2.93
C GLU A 53 16.06 3.08 -2.38
N TYR A 54 15.01 2.55 -3.00
CA TYR A 54 14.39 1.29 -2.61
C TYR A 54 14.82 0.16 -3.54
N SER A 55 15.23 -0.97 -2.96
CA SER A 55 15.45 -2.21 -3.70
C SER A 55 14.54 -3.30 -3.13
N ALA A 56 14.23 -4.30 -3.96
CA ALA A 56 13.37 -5.41 -3.57
C ALA A 56 13.95 -6.75 -4.02
N HIS A 57 13.74 -7.77 -3.20
CA HIS A 57 14.01 -9.15 -3.58
C HIS A 57 13.04 -9.60 -4.70
N PRO A 58 13.42 -10.51 -5.61
CA PRO A 58 12.51 -11.02 -6.65
C PRO A 58 11.19 -11.61 -6.12
N ASP A 59 11.21 -12.12 -4.89
CA ASP A 59 10.02 -12.67 -4.21
C ASP A 59 9.19 -11.62 -3.45
N ALA A 60 9.57 -10.34 -3.46
CA ALA A 60 8.92 -9.30 -2.65
C ALA A 60 7.42 -9.20 -2.93
N GLU A 61 7.01 -9.33 -4.20
CA GLU A 61 5.59 -9.34 -4.50
C GLU A 61 4.88 -10.55 -3.89
N ARG A 62 5.47 -11.76 -3.94
CA ARG A 62 4.87 -12.95 -3.30
C ARG A 62 4.71 -12.74 -1.80
N ALA A 63 5.71 -12.16 -1.14
CA ALA A 63 5.63 -11.80 0.27
C ALA A 63 4.53 -10.77 0.53
N LEU A 64 4.38 -9.77 -0.34
CA LEU A 64 3.32 -8.76 -0.24
C LEU A 64 1.93 -9.37 -0.34
N ARG A 65 1.69 -10.30 -1.29
CA ARG A 65 0.42 -11.04 -1.38
C ARG A 65 0.15 -11.83 -0.09
N HIS A 66 1.14 -12.54 0.44
CA HIS A 66 0.98 -13.28 1.70
C HIS A 66 0.65 -12.39 2.91
N ILE A 67 1.26 -11.20 3.00
CA ILE A 67 0.94 -10.23 4.05
C ILE A 67 -0.52 -9.80 3.95
N VAL A 68 -1.00 -9.49 2.74
CA VAL A 68 -2.41 -9.14 2.52
C VAL A 68 -3.33 -10.28 2.90
N ASP A 69 -3.03 -11.52 2.48
CA ASP A 69 -3.87 -12.68 2.80
C ASP A 69 -3.96 -12.91 4.31
N ALA A 70 -2.83 -12.81 5.02
CA ALA A 70 -2.79 -12.93 6.47
C ALA A 70 -3.51 -11.76 7.17
N ALA A 71 -3.35 -10.54 6.67
CA ALA A 71 -4.01 -9.36 7.20
C ALA A 71 -5.52 -9.38 6.95
N VAL A 72 -6.03 -9.97 5.87
CA VAL A 72 -7.47 -10.11 5.65
C VAL A 72 -8.05 -11.28 6.46
N GLY A 73 -7.38 -12.44 6.45
CA GLY A 73 -7.91 -13.66 7.07
C GLY A 73 -9.26 -14.06 6.47
N GLU A 74 -10.25 -14.31 7.33
CA GLU A 74 -11.60 -14.74 6.91
C GLU A 74 -12.56 -13.59 6.58
N ARG A 75 -12.12 -12.34 6.72
CA ARG A 75 -12.95 -11.16 6.51
C ARG A 75 -13.32 -10.95 5.05
N GLU A 76 -14.33 -10.12 4.82
CA GLU A 76 -14.72 -9.67 3.49
C GLU A 76 -13.98 -8.36 3.18
N ALA A 77 -12.99 -8.44 2.30
CA ALA A 77 -12.18 -7.28 1.94
C ALA A 77 -11.70 -7.33 0.48
N LEU A 78 -11.62 -6.15 -0.13
CA LEU A 78 -10.91 -5.91 -1.37
C LEU A 78 -9.65 -5.11 -1.04
N VAL A 79 -8.49 -5.57 -1.52
CA VAL A 79 -7.21 -4.93 -1.20
C VAL A 79 -6.44 -4.60 -2.47
N ALA A 80 -5.95 -3.37 -2.53
CA ALA A 80 -4.99 -2.92 -3.52
C ALA A 80 -3.75 -2.37 -2.82
N VAL A 81 -2.59 -2.99 -3.04
CA VAL A 81 -1.32 -2.54 -2.48
C VAL A 81 -0.22 -2.49 -3.54
N SER A 82 0.53 -1.40 -3.56
CA SER A 82 1.77 -1.31 -4.33
C SER A 82 2.89 -0.71 -3.50
N HIS A 83 4.11 -1.23 -3.68
CA HIS A 83 5.33 -0.60 -3.18
C HIS A 83 6.19 -0.15 -4.37
N ARG A 84 6.74 1.06 -4.31
CA ARG A 84 7.64 1.58 -5.35
C ARG A 84 9.09 1.20 -5.05
N VAL A 85 9.84 0.85 -6.09
CA VAL A 85 11.30 0.65 -6.03
C VAL A 85 12.04 1.67 -6.88
N GLY A 86 13.35 1.74 -6.71
CA GLY A 86 14.22 2.75 -7.31
C GLY A 86 14.30 4.02 -6.48
N ARG A 87 14.72 5.10 -7.14
CA ARG A 87 14.91 6.42 -6.51
C ARG A 87 13.58 7.17 -6.36
N LEU A 88 13.29 7.60 -5.14
CA LEU A 88 12.14 8.42 -4.80
C LEU A 88 12.58 9.72 -4.13
N SER A 89 12.14 10.86 -4.66
CA SER A 89 12.29 12.17 -4.05
C SER A 89 11.35 12.37 -2.86
N VAL A 90 11.70 13.33 -1.99
CA VAL A 90 10.81 13.81 -0.92
C VAL A 90 9.41 14.11 -1.46
N GLY A 91 8.40 13.67 -0.71
CA GLY A 91 6.98 13.81 -1.05
C GLY A 91 6.43 12.72 -1.97
N GLU A 92 7.28 11.92 -2.63
CA GLU A 92 6.81 10.84 -3.49
C GLU A 92 6.27 9.65 -2.66
N PRO A 93 5.17 9.00 -3.08
CA PRO A 93 4.66 7.79 -2.46
C PRO A 93 5.60 6.60 -2.68
N ALA A 94 6.10 6.03 -1.58
CA ALA A 94 6.81 4.76 -1.55
C ALA A 94 5.88 3.56 -1.46
N VAL A 95 4.73 3.71 -0.79
CA VAL A 95 3.72 2.66 -0.67
C VAL A 95 2.32 3.27 -0.70
N VAL A 96 1.41 2.60 -1.40
CA VAL A 96 -0.03 2.91 -1.42
C VAL A 96 -0.80 1.64 -1.10
N ILE A 97 -1.67 1.72 -0.11
CA ILE A 97 -2.58 0.65 0.31
C ILE A 97 -4.00 1.21 0.28
N ALA A 98 -4.94 0.53 -0.36
CA ALA A 98 -6.36 0.76 -0.24
C ALA A 98 -7.05 -0.54 0.17
N VAL A 99 -7.87 -0.47 1.22
CA VAL A 99 -8.63 -1.60 1.75
C VAL A 99 -10.10 -1.20 1.81
N ALA A 100 -10.93 -1.92 1.07
CA ALA A 100 -12.38 -1.77 1.13
C ALA A 100 -12.99 -2.94 1.90
N THR A 101 -13.92 -2.64 2.82
CA THR A 101 -14.68 -3.63 3.59
C THR A 101 -16.14 -3.18 3.75
N PRO A 102 -17.07 -4.07 4.16
CA PRO A 102 -18.45 -3.67 4.45
C PRO A 102 -18.56 -2.60 5.54
N HIS A 103 -17.65 -2.62 6.54
CA HIS A 103 -17.69 -1.73 7.70
C HIS A 103 -16.32 -1.18 8.09
N ARG A 104 -16.28 0.10 8.44
CA ARG A 104 -15.05 0.88 8.70
C ARG A 104 -14.04 0.25 9.69
N ALA A 105 -14.51 -0.51 10.68
CA ALA A 105 -13.64 -1.05 11.71
C ALA A 105 -12.61 -2.02 11.10
N GLU A 106 -13.08 -2.89 10.20
CA GLU A 106 -12.23 -3.84 9.49
C GLU A 106 -11.31 -3.15 8.50
N ALA A 107 -11.79 -2.13 7.78
CA ALA A 107 -10.95 -1.37 6.85
C ALA A 107 -9.73 -0.76 7.57
N PHE A 108 -9.93 -0.14 8.74
CA PHE A 108 -8.82 0.40 9.53
C PHE A 108 -7.92 -0.67 10.13
N ASP A 109 -8.46 -1.81 10.54
CA ASP A 109 -7.67 -2.89 11.14
C ASP A 109 -6.77 -3.58 10.10
N ILE A 110 -7.31 -3.87 8.91
CA ILE A 110 -6.58 -4.52 7.82
C ILE A 110 -5.55 -3.55 7.18
N CYS A 111 -5.85 -2.25 7.12
CA CYS A 111 -4.97 -1.26 6.47
C CYS A 111 -3.79 -0.79 7.35
N ARG A 112 -3.69 -1.24 8.60
CA ARG A 112 -2.63 -0.87 9.54
C ARG A 112 -1.43 -1.81 9.42
#